data_AF-A0AA38HZF2-F1
#
_entry.id   AF-A0AA38HZF2-F1
#
_cell.length_a   1.000
_cell.length_b   1.000
_cell.length_c   1.000
_cell.angle_alpha   90.00
_cell.angle_beta   90.00
_cell.angle_gamma   90.00
#
_symmetry.space_group_name_H-M   'P 1'
#
loop_
_entity.id
_entity.type
_entity.pdbx_description
1 polymer ?
#
loop_
_entity_poly.entity_id
_entity_poly.type
_entity_poly.pdbx_seq_one_letter_code
_entity_poly.pdbx_strand_id
1 'polypeptide(L)'
;MWLRVLHVVLILNYVIISQNVQISTPLGKILGTTLTTRLGKTIYAFRGIRYAKPPVNELRFNPSHPVEPWSGIYKATSDAPACPQPSTTPTSEDCLFLNVYSTKVITDYIVAIPLHSLSSCSYLPNKL
;
A
#
# COMPACT_ATOMS: atom_id res chain seq x y z
N MET A 1 -0.05 -5.20 -46.77
CA MET A 1 0.65 -6.10 -45.83
C MET A 1 1.56 -5.36 -44.84
N TRP A 2 2.27 -4.31 -45.27
CA TRP A 2 3.20 -3.52 -44.44
C TRP A 2 2.56 -2.63 -43.36
N LEU A 3 1.36 -2.08 -43.60
CA LEU A 3 0.64 -1.24 -42.61
C LEU A 3 0.26 -1.98 -41.32
N ARG A 4 -0.01 -3.30 -41.40
CA ARG A 4 -0.32 -4.13 -40.22
C ARG A 4 0.91 -4.40 -39.36
N VAL A 5 2.10 -4.50 -39.97
CA VAL A 5 3.37 -4.67 -39.26
C VAL A 5 3.75 -3.37 -38.54
N LEU A 6 3.57 -2.22 -39.20
CA LEU A 6 3.82 -0.90 -38.59
C LEU A 6 2.94 -0.65 -37.35
N HIS A 7 1.66 -1.04 -37.41
CA HIS A 7 0.76 -0.95 -36.26
C HIS A 7 1.17 -1.90 -35.13
N VAL A 8 1.53 -3.15 -35.42
CA VAL A 8 2.03 -4.09 -34.40
C VAL A 8 3.29 -3.58 -33.71
N VAL A 9 4.21 -2.95 -34.45
CA VAL A 9 5.43 -2.33 -33.90
C VAL A 9 5.12 -1.07 -33.08
N LEU A 10 4.13 -0.27 -33.47
CA LEU A 10 3.68 0.90 -32.70
C LEU A 10 2.99 0.50 -31.38
N ILE A 11 2.21 -0.59 -31.38
CA ILE A 11 1.54 -1.10 -30.16
C ILE A 11 2.56 -1.73 -29.19
N LEU A 12 3.63 -2.36 -29.71
CA LEU A 12 4.73 -2.92 -28.89
C LEU A 12 5.63 -1.86 -28.23
N ASN A 13 5.66 -0.63 -28.74
CA ASN A 13 6.42 0.48 -28.14
C ASN A 13 5.61 1.29 -27.10
N TYR A 14 4.32 1.05 -26.98
CA TYR A 14 3.49 1.62 -25.90
C TYR A 14 3.50 0.72 -24.66
N VAL A 15 4.68 0.16 -24.31
CA VAL A 15 4.87 -0.39 -22.97
C VAL A 15 5.03 0.81 -22.06
N ILE A 16 3.96 1.19 -21.37
CA ILE A 16 4.01 2.20 -20.31
C ILE A 16 5.02 1.68 -19.25
N ILE A 17 6.19 2.30 -19.18
CA ILE A 17 7.20 2.00 -18.16
C ILE A 17 6.62 2.48 -16.81
N SER A 18 6.03 1.56 -16.05
CA SER A 18 5.75 1.80 -14.63
C SER A 18 7.09 2.04 -13.94
N GLN A 19 7.34 3.26 -13.46
CA GLN A 19 8.52 3.56 -12.66
C GLN A 19 8.38 2.85 -11.31
N ASN A 20 8.94 1.65 -11.30
CA ASN A 20 8.97 0.68 -10.23
C ASN A 20 10.15 0.99 -9.31
N VAL A 21 9.89 1.16 -8.01
CA VAL A 21 10.91 1.53 -7.01
C VAL A 21 11.07 0.39 -6.02
N GLN A 22 12.29 -0.16 -5.91
CA GLN A 22 12.57 -1.26 -5.00
C GLN A 22 13.38 -0.80 -3.80
N ILE A 23 12.98 -1.22 -2.60
CA ILE A 23 13.69 -0.99 -1.34
C ILE A 23 13.94 -2.30 -0.59
N SER A 24 14.93 -2.31 0.29
CA SER A 24 15.20 -3.43 1.20
C SER A 24 14.74 -3.07 2.62
N THR A 25 14.04 -3.99 3.28
CA THR A 25 13.62 -3.88 4.68
C THR A 25 14.11 -5.09 5.47
N PRO A 26 14.10 -5.07 6.81
CA PRO A 26 14.43 -6.24 7.61
C PRO A 26 13.54 -7.46 7.31
N LEU A 27 12.30 -7.25 6.86
CA LEU A 27 11.35 -8.31 6.52
C LEU A 27 11.49 -8.81 5.08
N GLY A 28 12.26 -8.11 4.23
CA GLY A 28 12.47 -8.48 2.83
C GLY A 28 12.43 -7.30 1.87
N LYS A 29 12.53 -7.59 0.56
CA LYS A 29 12.51 -6.57 -0.49
C LYS A 29 11.08 -6.17 -0.83
N ILE A 30 10.85 -4.88 -1.05
CA ILE A 30 9.53 -4.34 -1.41
C ILE A 30 9.65 -3.58 -2.72
N LEU A 31 8.70 -3.80 -3.62
CA LEU A 31 8.50 -3.06 -4.86
C LEU A 31 7.30 -2.13 -4.74
N GLY A 32 7.54 -0.83 -4.83
CA GLY A 32 6.51 0.22 -4.90
C GLY A 32 6.43 0.88 -6.27
N THR A 33 5.64 1.95 -6.33
CA THR A 33 5.39 2.75 -7.54
C THR A 33 5.70 4.21 -7.31
N THR A 34 5.97 4.94 -8.38
CA THR A 34 5.98 6.40 -8.37
C THR A 34 4.59 6.95 -8.73
N LEU A 35 4.07 7.89 -7.93
CA LEU A 35 2.79 8.57 -8.18
C LEU A 35 2.99 10.08 -8.37
N THR A 36 2.07 10.71 -9.09
CA THR A 36 2.01 12.17 -9.23
C THR A 36 0.87 12.72 -8.37
N THR A 37 1.18 13.61 -7.44
CA THR A 37 0.20 14.30 -6.60
C THR A 37 -0.66 15.27 -7.41
N ARG A 38 -1.78 15.73 -6.84
CA ARG A 38 -2.65 16.76 -7.45
C ARG A 38 -1.91 18.07 -7.76
N LEU A 39 -0.79 18.35 -7.09
CA LEU A 39 0.05 19.52 -7.32
C LEU A 39 1.21 19.26 -8.31
N GLY A 40 1.20 18.13 -9.02
CA GLY A 40 2.23 17.78 -10.00
C GLY A 40 3.54 17.27 -9.40
N LYS A 41 3.64 17.11 -8.07
CA LYS A 41 4.84 16.56 -7.42
C LYS A 41 4.88 15.05 -7.52
N THR A 42 6.04 14.51 -7.86
CA THR A 42 6.36 13.09 -7.83
C THR A 42 6.58 12.61 -6.40
N ILE A 43 5.96 11.49 -6.04
CA ILE A 43 6.13 10.81 -4.75
C ILE A 43 6.37 9.31 -4.97
N TYR A 44 7.11 8.70 -4.05
CA TYR A 44 7.25 7.25 -3.94
C TYR A 44 6.11 6.71 -3.08
N ALA A 45 5.46 5.65 -3.56
CA ALA A 45 4.33 5.03 -2.91
C ALA A 45 4.55 3.53 -2.77
N PHE A 46 4.50 3.04 -1.53
CA PHE A 46 4.47 1.61 -1.21
C PHE A 46 3.13 1.32 -0.55
N ARG A 47 2.23 0.64 -1.26
CA ARG A 47 0.84 0.46 -0.86
C ARG A 47 0.51 -1.01 -0.62
N GLY A 48 -0.35 -1.28 0.36
CA GLY A 48 -0.75 -2.63 0.71
C GLY A 48 0.36 -3.45 1.36
N ILE A 49 1.23 -2.82 2.16
CA ILE A 49 2.28 -3.54 2.91
C ILE A 49 1.64 -4.18 4.13
N ARG A 50 1.72 -5.51 4.25
CA ARG A 50 1.23 -6.22 5.43
C ARG A 50 2.16 -5.96 6.61
N TYR A 51 1.60 -5.55 7.75
CA TYR A 51 2.37 -5.34 8.99
C TYR A 51 2.05 -6.36 10.10
N ALA A 52 0.93 -7.08 10.00
CA ALA A 52 0.54 -8.14 10.93
C ALA A 52 -0.14 -9.32 10.22
N LYS A 53 -0.14 -10.49 10.88
CA LYS A 53 -0.87 -11.68 10.41
C LYS A 53 -2.37 -11.37 10.29
N PRO A 54 -3.09 -11.95 9.31
CA PRO A 54 -4.53 -11.74 9.17
C PRO A 54 -5.27 -12.10 10.47
N PRO A 55 -6.12 -11.22 11.02
CA PRO A 55 -6.87 -11.47 12.25
C PRO A 55 -8.15 -12.29 11.97
N VAL A 56 -8.00 -13.40 11.23
CA VAL A 56 -9.10 -14.27 10.81
C VAL A 56 -9.10 -15.58 11.62
N ASN A 57 -10.22 -16.28 11.64
CA ASN A 57 -10.39 -17.56 12.33
C ASN A 57 -10.00 -17.47 13.82
N GLU A 58 -9.07 -18.31 14.27
CA GLU A 58 -8.56 -18.34 15.65
C GLU A 58 -7.85 -17.06 16.06
N LEU A 59 -7.37 -16.24 15.11
CA LEU A 59 -6.74 -14.94 15.41
C LEU A 59 -7.76 -13.80 15.52
N ARG A 60 -9.04 -14.07 15.26
CA ARG A 60 -10.09 -13.06 15.40
C ARG A 60 -10.23 -12.65 16.87
N PHE A 61 -10.27 -11.34 17.11
CA PHE A 61 -10.33 -10.72 18.44
C PHE A 61 -9.10 -10.98 19.34
N ASN A 62 -8.03 -11.54 18.80
CA ASN A 62 -6.75 -11.64 19.48
C ASN A 62 -5.85 -10.43 19.18
N PRO A 63 -4.85 -10.16 20.04
CA PRO A 63 -3.80 -9.19 19.74
C PRO A 63 -3.14 -9.46 18.38
N SER A 64 -2.66 -8.40 17.72
CA SER A 64 -1.98 -8.56 16.43
C SER A 64 -0.69 -9.37 16.58
N HIS A 65 -0.46 -10.27 15.62
CA HIS A 65 0.76 -11.06 15.56
C HIS A 65 1.68 -10.55 14.46
N PRO A 66 3.01 -10.53 14.66
CA PRO A 66 3.97 -10.04 13.68
C PRO A 66 3.95 -10.92 12.42
N VAL A 67 4.19 -10.30 11.27
CA VAL A 67 4.43 -11.02 10.01
C VAL A 67 5.82 -11.65 9.99
N GLU A 68 5.93 -12.80 9.34
CA GLU A 68 7.23 -13.39 9.04
C GLU A 68 7.90 -12.65 7.87
N PRO A 69 9.24 -12.62 7.82
CA PRO A 69 9.96 -12.17 6.63
C PRO A 69 9.55 -12.96 5.39
N TRP A 70 9.49 -12.29 4.24
CA TRP A 70 9.15 -12.92 2.96
C TRP A 70 10.39 -13.14 2.10
N SER A 71 10.39 -14.23 1.34
CA SER A 71 11.36 -14.49 0.28
C SER A 71 10.99 -13.73 -1.00
N GLY A 72 12.00 -13.21 -1.71
CA GLY A 72 11.79 -12.53 -2.99
C GLY A 72 11.36 -11.06 -2.83
N ILE A 73 10.53 -10.58 -3.76
CA ILE A 73 10.11 -9.18 -3.84
C ILE A 73 8.60 -9.09 -3.57
N TYR A 74 8.21 -8.39 -2.50
CA TYR A 74 6.82 -8.09 -2.18
C TYR A 74 6.30 -6.94 -3.04
N LYS A 75 5.20 -7.14 -3.78
CA LYS A 75 4.60 -6.10 -4.62
C LYS A 75 3.67 -5.21 -3.81
N ALA A 76 4.18 -4.05 -3.38
CA ALA A 76 3.43 -3.01 -2.69
C ALA A 76 2.99 -1.90 -3.67
N THR A 77 2.33 -2.28 -4.77
CA THR A 77 2.02 -1.36 -5.88
C THR A 77 0.56 -0.87 -5.89
N SER A 78 -0.30 -1.44 -5.05
CA SER A 78 -1.74 -1.18 -5.01
C SER A 78 -2.27 -1.19 -3.58
N ASP A 79 -3.37 -0.48 -3.36
CA ASP A 79 -4.06 -0.48 -2.07
C ASP A 79 -4.65 -1.86 -1.74
N ALA A 80 -4.65 -2.21 -0.46
CA ALA A 80 -5.28 -3.42 0.07
C ALA A 80 -6.73 -3.14 0.50
N PRO A 81 -7.57 -4.17 0.70
CA PRO A 81 -8.93 -4.00 1.20
C PRO A 81 -8.96 -3.29 2.56
N ALA A 82 -10.00 -2.49 2.77
CA ALA A 82 -10.23 -1.87 4.08
C ALA A 82 -10.78 -2.89 5.08
N CYS A 83 -10.65 -2.59 6.38
CA CYS A 83 -11.31 -3.39 7.41
C CYS A 83 -12.84 -3.29 7.30
N PRO A 84 -13.58 -4.33 7.74
CA PRO A 84 -15.04 -4.34 7.63
C PRO A 84 -15.65 -3.15 8.37
N GLN A 85 -16.31 -2.27 7.62
CA GLN A 85 -17.02 -1.11 8.13
C GLN A 85 -18.18 -0.77 7.18
N PRO A 86 -19.27 -0.14 7.66
CA PRO A 86 -20.36 0.30 6.80
C PRO A 86 -19.86 1.23 5.68
N SER A 87 -20.46 1.13 4.49
CA SER A 87 -20.23 2.04 3.37
C SER A 87 -18.79 2.10 2.81
N THR A 88 -17.94 1.11 3.12
CA THR A 88 -16.61 0.97 2.50
C THR A 88 -16.53 -0.31 1.69
N THR A 89 -15.99 -0.23 0.48
CA THR A 89 -15.75 -1.37 -0.41
C THR A 89 -14.49 -1.14 -1.25
N PRO A 90 -13.68 -2.18 -1.57
CA PRO A 90 -13.78 -3.54 -1.05
C PRO A 90 -13.30 -3.65 0.41
N THR A 91 -13.89 -4.58 1.17
CA THR A 91 -13.53 -4.85 2.57
C THR A 91 -13.18 -6.32 2.79
N SER A 92 -12.35 -6.58 3.80
CA SER A 92 -11.93 -7.92 4.22
C SER A 92 -11.52 -7.90 5.71
N GLU A 93 -11.69 -9.00 6.45
CA GLU A 93 -11.06 -9.14 7.77
C GLU A 93 -9.52 -9.25 7.67
N ASP A 94 -9.02 -9.72 6.54
CA ASP A 94 -7.61 -9.56 6.19
C ASP A 94 -7.37 -8.12 5.69
N CYS A 95 -7.16 -7.19 6.63
CA CYS A 95 -7.03 -5.75 6.38
C CYS A 95 -5.85 -5.08 7.10
N LEU A 96 -4.96 -5.84 7.75
CA LEU A 96 -3.82 -5.29 8.51
C LEU A 96 -2.65 -4.92 7.56
N PHE A 97 -2.92 -3.90 6.75
CA PHE A 97 -1.99 -3.33 5.78
C PHE A 97 -1.75 -1.84 6.06
N LEU A 98 -0.60 -1.34 5.63
CA LEU A 98 -0.25 0.07 5.65
C LEU A 98 0.20 0.54 4.27
N ASN A 99 0.14 1.85 4.10
CA ASN A 99 0.64 2.56 2.93
C ASN A 99 1.70 3.56 3.37
N VAL A 100 2.84 3.59 2.68
CA VAL A 100 3.94 4.56 2.91
C VAL A 100 4.08 5.44 1.68
N TYR A 101 4.07 6.75 1.90
CA TYR A 101 4.28 7.76 0.87
C TYR A 101 5.43 8.67 1.27
N SER A 102 6.34 8.95 0.35
CA SER A 102 7.48 9.83 0.60
C SER A 102 7.88 10.59 -0.66
N THR A 103 8.44 11.80 -0.49
CA THR A 103 9.07 12.55 -1.59
C THR A 103 10.50 12.11 -1.87
N LYS A 104 11.09 11.29 -0.99
CA LYS A 104 12.47 10.78 -1.09
C LYS A 104 12.55 9.31 -0.66
N VAL A 105 13.34 8.51 -1.38
CA VAL A 105 13.71 7.14 -0.96
C VAL A 105 14.97 7.22 -0.12
N ILE A 106 14.86 7.66 1.13
CA ILE A 106 15.98 7.73 2.08
C ILE A 106 15.50 7.11 3.40
N THR A 107 16.34 6.26 3.99
CA THR A 107 15.99 5.37 5.11
C THR A 107 15.87 6.07 6.48
N ASP A 108 16.27 7.34 6.60
CA ASP A 108 16.52 7.97 7.91
C ASP A 108 15.60 9.17 8.20
N TYR A 109 14.37 9.17 7.67
CA TYR A 109 13.39 10.25 7.91
C TYR A 109 12.34 9.89 8.98
N ILE A 110 11.83 10.93 9.65
CA ILE A 110 10.62 10.85 10.46
C ILE A 110 9.43 10.55 9.54
N VAL A 111 8.81 9.38 9.71
CA VAL A 111 7.62 8.97 8.96
C VAL A 111 6.37 9.38 9.75
N ALA A 112 5.56 10.27 9.17
CA ALA A 112 4.21 10.50 9.68
C ALA A 112 3.33 9.30 9.28
N ILE A 113 2.77 8.58 10.25
CA ILE A 113 1.85 7.47 10.01
C ILE A 113 0.42 8.01 10.13
N PRO A 114 -0.30 8.24 9.03
CA PRO A 114 -1.69 8.67 9.11
C PRO A 114 -2.55 7.52 9.65
N LEU A 115 -3.16 7.74 10.82
CA LEU A 115 -4.17 6.84 11.38
C LEU A 115 -5.55 7.38 11.01
N HIS A 116 -6.27 6.65 10.17
CA HIS A 116 -7.69 6.94 9.92
C HIS A 116 -8.49 6.44 11.12
N SER A 117 -8.96 7.33 11.99
CA SER A 117 -9.90 6.96 13.05
C SER A 117 -11.34 7.00 12.54
N LEU A 118 -12.10 5.94 12.84
CA LEU A 118 -13.55 5.90 12.66
C LEU A 118 -14.32 6.44 13.87
N SER A 119 -13.64 6.80 14.95
CA SER A 119 -14.29 7.53 16.02
C SER A 119 -14.63 8.92 15.49
N SER A 120 -15.90 9.15 15.15
CA SER A 120 -16.49 10.46 15.40
C SER A 120 -15.98 10.93 16.75
N CYS A 121 -15.43 12.15 16.80
CA CYS A 121 -14.94 12.77 18.04
C CYS A 121 -16.02 12.58 19.11
N SER A 122 -15.84 11.57 19.96
CA SER A 122 -16.77 11.27 21.04
C SER A 122 -16.28 12.17 22.15
N TYR A 123 -16.94 13.33 22.32
CA TYR A 123 -16.88 14.05 23.57
C TYR A 123 -17.20 13.02 24.67
N LEU A 124 -16.18 12.56 25.39
CA LEU A 124 -16.41 11.94 26.69
C LEU A 124 -16.93 13.09 27.56
N PRO A 125 -18.20 13.07 27.99
CA PRO A 125 -18.60 14.02 29.02
C PRO A 125 -17.69 13.78 30.22
N ASN A 126 -17.11 14.86 30.74
CA ASN A 126 -16.33 14.86 31.97
C ASN A 126 -17.00 13.94 32.99
N LYS A 127 -16.30 12.86 33.35
CA LYS A 127 -16.67 12.04 34.50
C LYS A 127 -16.34 12.89 35.73
N LEU A 128 -17.36 13.51 36.32
CA LEU A 128 -17.37 13.88 37.74
C LEU A 128 -17.46 12.61 38.58
#